data_AF-A0A512DHQ6-F1
#
_entry.id   AF-A0A512DHQ6-F1
#
_cell.length_a   1.000
_cell.length_b   1.000
_cell.length_c   1.000
_cell.angle_alpha   90.00
_cell.angle_beta   90.00
_cell.angle_gamma   90.00
#
_symmetry.space_group_name_H-M   'P 1'
#
loop_
_entity.id
_entity.type
_entity.pdbx_description
1 polymer ?
#
loop_
_entity_poly.entity_id
_entity_poly.type
_entity_poly.pdbx_seq_one_letter_code
_entity_poly.pdbx_strand_id
1 'polypeptide(L)'
;MPLSITECIDADQELREFMSGMGYVLCDLGHIPDNELASDAEVCAGLLPLKHVYRGTDPEILLQTILPRLTDGTHLEEQVIRYMIRLFPAITSELLTRVARRVKPHREGELISLAAKEWLRQGEEAGFARGEELGFLKGEERGVAKAKIDSILVTLETRFGSVPSDMEAQVRRSATELLDDLFKRALTVASLELVFTSDNRH
;
A
#
# COMPACT_ATOMS: atom_id res chain seq x y z
N MET A 1 -37.48 -6.00 -24.52
CA MET A 1 -36.22 -5.49 -23.94
C MET A 1 -36.56 -4.99 -22.55
N PRO A 2 -35.97 -5.54 -21.48
CA PRO A 2 -36.19 -5.01 -20.13
C PRO A 2 -35.76 -3.54 -20.09
N LEU A 3 -36.57 -2.71 -19.43
CA LEU A 3 -36.41 -1.26 -19.38
C LEU A 3 -35.67 -0.79 -18.12
N SER A 4 -35.35 -1.72 -17.21
CA SER A 4 -34.66 -1.46 -15.95
C SER A 4 -33.75 -2.63 -15.55
N ILE A 5 -32.71 -2.36 -14.77
CA ILE A 5 -31.79 -3.40 -14.26
C ILE A 5 -32.48 -4.35 -13.28
N THR A 6 -33.52 -3.87 -12.58
CA THR A 6 -34.35 -4.64 -11.66
C THR A 6 -35.20 -5.69 -12.37
N GLU A 7 -35.60 -5.46 -13.63
CA GLU A 7 -36.29 -6.46 -14.46
C GLU A 7 -35.37 -7.59 -14.95
N CYS A 8 -34.05 -7.39 -14.88
CA CYS A 8 -33.06 -8.39 -15.26
C CYS A 8 -32.63 -9.30 -14.11
N ILE A 9 -33.07 -9.00 -12.88
CA ILE A 9 -32.62 -9.69 -11.67
C ILE A 9 -33.83 -10.41 -11.06
N ASP A 10 -33.74 -11.73 -10.97
CA ASP A 10 -34.76 -12.56 -10.32
C ASP A 10 -34.61 -12.46 -8.79
N ALA A 11 -35.06 -11.33 -8.25
CA ALA A 11 -35.05 -11.04 -6.83
C ALA A 11 -36.46 -11.24 -6.24
N ASP A 12 -36.50 -11.74 -5.00
CA ASP A 12 -37.71 -11.79 -4.19
C ASP A 12 -38.32 -10.40 -4.02
N GLN A 13 -39.63 -10.34 -3.80
CA GLN A 13 -40.37 -9.08 -3.73
C GLN A 13 -39.83 -8.14 -2.63
N GLU A 14 -39.36 -8.70 -1.52
CA GLU A 14 -38.71 -7.95 -0.43
C GLU A 14 -37.39 -7.29 -0.87
N LEU A 15 -36.61 -7.95 -1.73
CA LEU A 15 -35.34 -7.43 -2.24
C LEU A 15 -35.53 -6.36 -3.33
N ARG A 16 -36.63 -6.42 -4.09
CA ARG A 16 -36.94 -5.43 -5.14
C ARG A 16 -37.18 -4.02 -4.59
N GLU A 17 -37.67 -3.89 -3.36
CA GLU A 17 -37.85 -2.60 -2.70
C GLU A 17 -36.50 -1.92 -2.43
N PHE A 18 -35.51 -2.68 -1.95
CA PHE A 18 -34.15 -2.16 -1.73
C PHE A 18 -33.49 -1.71 -3.04
N MET A 19 -33.66 -2.47 -4.12
CA MET A 19 -33.07 -2.16 -5.42
C MET A 19 -33.66 -0.88 -6.04
N SER A 20 -34.96 -0.67 -5.88
CA SER A 20 -35.66 0.50 -6.45
C SER A 20 -35.28 1.80 -5.73
N GLY A 21 -34.92 1.73 -4.44
CA GLY A 21 -34.55 2.87 -3.61
C GLY A 21 -33.05 3.07 -3.36
N MET A 22 -32.17 2.23 -3.93
CA MET A 22 -30.75 2.13 -3.54
C MET A 22 -30.56 1.91 -2.02
N GLY A 23 -31.51 1.22 -1.38
CA GLY A 23 -31.40 0.81 0.01
C GLY A 23 -30.38 -0.33 0.17
N TYR A 24 -29.75 -0.43 1.33
CA TYR A 24 -28.82 -1.52 1.64
C TYR A 24 -29.12 -2.09 3.03
N VAL A 25 -28.79 -3.36 3.21
CA VAL A 25 -28.83 -4.04 4.51
C VAL A 25 -27.41 -4.16 5.03
N LEU A 26 -27.15 -3.60 6.21
CA LEU A 26 -25.91 -3.82 6.93
C LEU A 26 -26.12 -4.96 7.92
N CYS A 27 -25.38 -6.05 7.76
CA CYS A 27 -25.45 -7.23 8.61
C CYS A 27 -24.10 -7.46 9.30
N ASP A 28 -24.12 -7.56 10.64
CA ASP A 28 -22.94 -7.97 11.40
C ASP A 28 -22.85 -9.49 11.45
N LEU A 29 -21.89 -10.04 10.70
CA LEU A 29 -21.63 -11.49 10.63
C LEU A 29 -21.04 -12.06 11.93
N GLY A 30 -20.67 -11.22 12.91
CA GLY A 30 -20.02 -11.65 14.13
C GLY A 30 -20.84 -12.51 15.05
N HIS A 31 -22.11 -12.18 15.17
CA HIS A 31 -23.03 -12.87 16.07
C HIS A 31 -23.69 -14.10 15.44
N ILE A 32 -23.60 -14.24 14.12
CA ILE A 32 -24.24 -15.32 13.36
C ILE A 32 -23.31 -16.55 13.37
N PRO A 33 -23.74 -17.73 13.85
CA PRO A 33 -22.95 -18.97 13.77
C PRO A 33 -22.51 -19.31 12.34
N ASP A 34 -21.33 -19.94 12.17
CA ASP A 34 -20.76 -20.22 10.83
C ASP A 34 -21.69 -21.05 9.93
N ASN A 35 -22.42 -22.01 10.52
CA ASN A 35 -23.39 -22.87 9.85
C ASN A 35 -24.73 -22.18 9.53
N GLU A 36 -24.96 -20.98 10.06
CA GLU A 36 -26.18 -20.19 9.87
C GLU A 36 -25.96 -18.97 8.97
N LEU A 37 -24.71 -18.72 8.52
CA LEU A 37 -24.38 -17.58 7.67
C LEU A 37 -25.13 -17.56 6.35
N ALA A 38 -25.31 -18.72 5.73
CA ALA A 38 -26.12 -18.90 4.53
C ALA A 38 -26.52 -20.37 4.40
N SER A 39 -27.71 -20.63 3.86
CA SER A 39 -28.15 -21.99 3.53
C SER A 39 -27.40 -22.57 2.34
N ASP A 40 -27.00 -21.72 1.39
CA ASP A 40 -26.16 -22.12 0.26
C ASP A 40 -24.69 -22.25 0.69
N ALA A 41 -24.07 -23.37 0.32
CA ALA A 41 -22.72 -23.72 0.76
C ALA A 41 -21.64 -22.81 0.15
N GLU A 42 -21.81 -22.40 -1.11
CA GLU A 42 -20.85 -21.55 -1.83
C GLU A 42 -20.94 -20.10 -1.32
N VAL A 43 -22.16 -19.61 -1.06
CA VAL A 43 -22.37 -18.31 -0.40
C VAL A 43 -21.79 -18.32 1.02
N CYS A 44 -22.04 -19.36 1.82
CA CYS A 44 -21.45 -19.52 3.15
C CYS A 44 -19.92 -19.47 3.08
N ALA A 45 -19.32 -20.17 2.10
CA ALA A 45 -17.88 -20.18 1.87
C ALA A 45 -17.32 -18.78 1.55
N GLY A 46 -18.06 -17.96 0.79
CA GLY A 46 -17.69 -16.58 0.51
C GLY A 46 -17.79 -15.63 1.71
N LEU A 47 -18.71 -15.88 2.65
CA LEU A 47 -18.91 -15.06 3.85
C LEU A 47 -17.90 -15.36 4.97
N LEU A 48 -17.41 -16.60 5.05
CA LEU A 48 -16.50 -17.04 6.10
C LEU A 48 -15.20 -16.20 6.21
N PRO A 49 -14.48 -15.86 5.12
CA PRO A 49 -13.32 -14.97 5.18
C PRO A 49 -13.65 -13.59 5.75
N LEU A 50 -14.77 -13.01 5.33
CA LEU A 50 -15.22 -11.69 5.79
C LEU A 50 -15.51 -11.70 7.29
N LYS A 51 -16.09 -12.80 7.77
CA LYS A 51 -16.35 -13.02 9.18
C LYS A 51 -15.06 -13.17 10.00
N HIS A 52 -14.06 -13.88 9.48
CA HIS A 52 -12.92 -14.36 10.27
C HIS A 52 -11.63 -13.53 10.14
N VAL A 53 -11.54 -12.63 9.17
CA VAL A 53 -10.34 -11.82 8.87
C VAL A 53 -9.73 -11.11 10.09
N TYR A 54 -10.55 -10.64 11.03
CA TYR A 54 -10.08 -9.91 12.23
C TYR A 54 -10.24 -10.70 13.54
N ARG A 55 -10.40 -12.03 13.47
CA ARG A 55 -10.68 -12.88 14.65
C ARG A 55 -9.57 -13.84 15.01
N GLY A 56 -8.43 -13.78 14.33
CA GLY A 56 -7.28 -14.65 14.59
C GLY A 56 -7.53 -16.11 14.24
N THR A 57 -8.55 -16.40 13.41
CA THR A 57 -8.83 -17.74 12.91
C THR A 57 -7.67 -18.22 12.04
N ASP A 58 -7.27 -19.48 12.23
CA ASP A 58 -6.21 -20.10 11.44
C ASP A 58 -6.60 -20.14 9.95
N PRO A 59 -5.84 -19.46 9.06
CA PRO A 59 -6.12 -19.44 7.63
C PRO A 59 -6.07 -20.82 6.99
N GLU A 60 -5.28 -21.77 7.52
CA GLU A 60 -5.21 -23.14 7.00
C GLU A 60 -6.53 -23.86 7.21
N ILE A 61 -7.09 -23.79 8.43
CA ILE A 61 -8.39 -24.38 8.77
C ILE A 61 -9.50 -23.73 7.94
N LEU A 62 -9.42 -22.41 7.77
CA LEU A 62 -10.40 -21.64 7.01
C LEU A 62 -10.38 -22.02 5.53
N LEU A 63 -9.19 -22.12 4.90
CA LEU A 63 -9.05 -22.57 3.51
C LEU A 63 -9.55 -24.02 3.33
N GLN A 64 -9.24 -24.92 4.27
CA GLN A 64 -9.73 -26.30 4.24
C GLN A 64 -11.26 -26.39 4.32
N THR A 65 -11.90 -25.42 4.99
CA THR A 65 -13.36 -25.35 5.11
C THR A 65 -14.01 -24.74 3.87
N ILE A 66 -13.40 -23.71 3.31
CA ILE A 66 -13.96 -22.89 2.23
C ILE A 66 -13.77 -23.54 0.87
N LEU A 67 -12.55 -23.97 0.54
CA LEU A 67 -12.23 -24.42 -0.81
C LEU A 67 -13.19 -25.53 -1.29
N PRO A 68 -13.47 -26.61 -0.52
CA PRO A 68 -14.38 -27.66 -0.96
C PRO A 68 -15.81 -27.20 -1.28
N ARG A 69 -16.24 -26.05 -0.74
CA ARG A 69 -17.59 -25.49 -0.90
C ARG A 69 -17.70 -24.50 -2.05
N LEU A 70 -16.58 -24.03 -2.58
CA LEU A 70 -16.55 -23.13 -3.73
C LEU A 70 -16.66 -23.94 -5.03
N THR A 71 -17.49 -23.48 -5.95
CA THR A 71 -17.61 -24.10 -7.26
C THR A 71 -16.36 -23.81 -8.08
N ASP A 72 -15.80 -24.84 -8.72
CA ASP A 72 -14.55 -24.72 -9.46
C ASP A 72 -14.66 -23.76 -10.64
N GLY A 73 -13.72 -22.82 -10.73
CA GLY A 73 -13.55 -21.93 -11.89
C GLY A 73 -14.58 -20.82 -11.94
N THR A 74 -15.37 -20.62 -10.87
CA THR A 74 -16.28 -19.49 -10.80
C THR A 74 -15.54 -18.21 -10.45
N HIS A 75 -16.10 -17.09 -10.90
CA HIS A 75 -15.56 -15.79 -10.54
C HIS A 75 -15.61 -15.56 -9.01
N LEU A 76 -16.57 -16.18 -8.32
CA LEU A 76 -16.68 -16.14 -6.86
C LEU A 76 -15.50 -16.85 -6.19
N GLU A 77 -15.14 -18.06 -6.65
CA GLU A 77 -13.96 -18.77 -6.15
C GLU A 77 -12.70 -17.90 -6.27
N GLU A 78 -12.48 -17.31 -7.44
CA GLU A 78 -11.31 -16.46 -7.66
C GLU A 78 -11.29 -15.24 -6.74
N GLN A 79 -12.44 -14.58 -6.53
CA GLN A 79 -12.53 -13.41 -5.65
C GLN A 79 -12.29 -13.79 -4.19
N VAL A 80 -12.84 -14.91 -3.73
CA VAL A 80 -12.65 -15.39 -2.36
C VAL A 80 -11.18 -15.68 -2.10
N ILE A 81 -10.50 -16.38 -3.01
CA ILE A 81 -9.08 -16.71 -2.87
C ILE A 81 -8.22 -15.44 -2.89
N ARG A 82 -8.50 -14.50 -3.80
CA ARG A 82 -7.79 -13.22 -3.87
C ARG A 82 -7.97 -12.41 -2.58
N TYR A 83 -9.19 -12.35 -2.07
CA TYR A 83 -9.49 -11.69 -0.80
C TYR A 83 -8.69 -12.32 0.33
N MET A 84 -8.73 -13.66 0.44
CA MET A 84 -8.01 -14.38 1.48
C MET A 84 -6.50 -14.12 1.43
N ILE A 85 -5.88 -14.19 0.25
CA ILE A 85 -4.44 -13.91 0.09
C ILE A 85 -4.08 -12.49 0.53
N ARG A 86 -4.94 -11.51 0.22
CA ARG A 86 -4.68 -10.11 0.56
C ARG A 86 -4.86 -9.81 2.05
N LEU A 87 -5.85 -10.41 2.68
CA LEU A 87 -6.26 -10.06 4.04
C LEU A 87 -5.70 -11.00 5.11
N PHE A 88 -5.15 -12.15 4.71
CA PHE A 88 -4.55 -13.13 5.61
C PHE A 88 -3.07 -13.34 5.22
N PRO A 89 -2.15 -12.52 5.75
CA PRO A 89 -0.72 -12.56 5.36
C PRO A 89 -0.02 -13.90 5.63
N ALA A 90 -0.59 -14.73 6.52
CA ALA A 90 -0.08 -16.07 6.81
C ALA A 90 -0.36 -17.09 5.67
N ILE A 91 -1.18 -16.73 4.67
CA ILE A 91 -1.38 -17.56 3.47
C ILE A 91 -0.16 -17.45 2.55
N THR A 92 0.76 -18.39 2.72
CA THR A 92 1.93 -18.54 1.86
C THR A 92 1.66 -19.46 0.66
N SER A 93 2.56 -19.45 -0.32
CA SER A 93 2.55 -20.39 -1.44
C SER A 93 2.58 -21.84 -0.98
N GLU A 94 3.39 -22.16 0.02
CA GLU A 94 3.50 -23.50 0.59
C GLU A 94 2.20 -23.93 1.29
N LEU A 95 1.61 -23.05 2.09
CA LEU A 95 0.34 -23.33 2.76
C LEU A 95 -0.78 -23.57 1.74
N LEU A 96 -0.94 -22.67 0.77
CA LEU A 96 -1.96 -22.82 -0.26
C LEU A 96 -1.74 -24.10 -1.08
N THR A 97 -0.50 -24.43 -1.43
CA THR A 97 -0.15 -25.67 -2.14
C THR A 97 -0.55 -26.90 -1.34
N ARG A 98 -0.20 -26.94 -0.05
CA ARG A 98 -0.54 -28.04 0.85
C ARG A 98 -2.05 -28.24 0.96
N VAL A 99 -2.80 -27.16 1.17
CA VAL A 99 -4.26 -27.23 1.29
C VAL A 99 -4.88 -27.64 -0.05
N ALA A 100 -4.50 -27.00 -1.16
CA ALA A 100 -5.02 -27.30 -2.49
C ALA A 100 -4.79 -28.76 -2.87
N ARG A 101 -3.60 -29.33 -2.64
CA ARG A 101 -3.33 -30.77 -2.85
C ARG A 101 -4.28 -31.67 -2.09
N ARG A 102 -4.67 -31.27 -0.88
CA ARG A 102 -5.53 -32.07 -0.01
C ARG A 102 -7.00 -31.97 -0.41
N VAL A 103 -7.46 -30.78 -0.79
CA VAL A 103 -8.90 -30.50 -0.96
C VAL A 103 -9.35 -30.36 -2.41
N LYS A 104 -8.47 -29.91 -3.32
CA LYS A 104 -8.72 -29.74 -4.76
C LYS A 104 -7.46 -30.10 -5.58
N PRO A 105 -6.96 -31.35 -5.53
CA PRO A 105 -5.72 -31.73 -6.20
C PRO A 105 -5.77 -31.50 -7.71
N HIS A 106 -6.93 -31.67 -8.33
CA HIS A 106 -7.14 -31.44 -9.77
C HIS A 106 -7.00 -29.97 -10.19
N ARG A 107 -7.05 -29.02 -9.25
CA ARG A 107 -6.93 -27.58 -9.51
C ARG A 107 -5.76 -26.90 -8.81
N GLU A 108 -4.85 -27.66 -8.18
CA GLU A 108 -3.66 -27.10 -7.51
C GLU A 108 -2.94 -26.08 -8.40
N GLY A 109 -2.59 -26.44 -9.63
CA GLY A 109 -1.84 -25.56 -10.54
C GLY A 109 -2.57 -24.25 -10.85
N GLU A 110 -3.90 -24.28 -11.00
CA GLU A 110 -4.70 -23.10 -11.31
C GLU A 110 -4.83 -22.18 -10.09
N LEU A 111 -5.06 -22.75 -8.90
CA LEU A 111 -5.13 -21.99 -7.65
C LEU A 111 -3.78 -21.35 -7.30
N ILE A 112 -2.67 -22.05 -7.50
CA ILE A 112 -1.32 -21.51 -7.29
C ILE A 112 -0.99 -20.42 -8.31
N SER A 113 -1.40 -20.58 -9.58
CA SER A 113 -1.22 -19.55 -10.61
C SER A 113 -2.01 -18.28 -10.29
N LEU A 114 -3.26 -18.42 -9.84
CA LEU A 114 -4.09 -17.30 -9.38
C LEU A 114 -3.41 -16.57 -8.21
N ALA A 115 -2.91 -17.32 -7.23
CA ALA A 115 -2.24 -16.76 -6.06
C ALA A 115 -0.93 -16.04 -6.41
N ALA A 116 -0.13 -16.63 -7.30
CA ALA A 116 1.12 -16.03 -7.79
C ALA A 116 0.90 -14.66 -8.44
N LYS A 117 -0.18 -14.52 -9.24
CA LYS A 117 -0.55 -13.22 -9.83
C LYS A 117 -0.90 -12.19 -8.75
N GLU A 118 -1.64 -12.59 -7.72
CA GLU A 118 -2.00 -11.67 -6.64
C GLU A 118 -0.79 -11.27 -5.78
N TRP A 119 0.11 -12.20 -5.45
CA TRP A 119 1.34 -11.86 -4.74
C TRP A 119 2.26 -10.94 -5.56
N LEU A 120 2.38 -11.17 -6.87
CA LEU A 120 3.14 -10.27 -7.75
C LEU A 120 2.54 -8.85 -7.72
N ARG A 121 1.22 -8.75 -7.87
CA ARG A 121 0.50 -7.47 -7.80
C ARG A 121 0.73 -6.76 -6.48
N GLN A 122 0.64 -7.47 -5.35
CA GLN A 122 0.92 -6.91 -4.02
C GLN A 122 2.38 -6.45 -3.88
N GLY A 123 3.32 -7.21 -4.44
CA GLY A 123 4.74 -6.86 -4.46
C GLY A 123 5.01 -5.59 -5.25
N GLU A 124 4.39 -5.42 -6.42
CA GLU A 124 4.48 -4.21 -7.24
C GLU A 124 3.89 -3.00 -6.51
N GLU A 125 2.70 -3.13 -5.92
CA GLU A 125 2.05 -2.07 -5.14
C GLU A 125 2.90 -1.64 -3.95
N ALA A 126 3.40 -2.59 -3.17
CA ALA A 126 4.27 -2.31 -2.03
C ALA A 126 5.61 -1.69 -2.46
N GLY A 127 6.17 -2.14 -3.58
CA GLY A 127 7.40 -1.61 -4.16
C GLY A 127 7.23 -0.16 -4.63
N PHE A 128 6.12 0.13 -5.32
CA PHE A 128 5.78 1.48 -5.77
C PHE A 128 5.59 2.42 -4.58
N ALA A 129 4.79 2.04 -3.58
CA ALA A 129 4.53 2.86 -2.39
C ALA A 129 5.83 3.20 -1.64
N ARG A 130 6.71 2.21 -1.42
CA ARG A 130 8.02 2.44 -0.79
C ARG A 130 8.93 3.33 -1.63
N GLY A 131 8.88 3.16 -2.96
CA GLY A 131 9.66 3.96 -3.89
C GLY A 131 9.23 5.42 -3.91
N GLU A 132 7.92 5.67 -3.89
CA GLU A 132 7.33 7.01 -3.80
C GLU A 132 7.71 7.70 -2.49
N GLU A 133 7.53 7.02 -1.35
CA GLU A 133 7.88 7.56 -0.03
C GLU A 133 9.37 7.91 0.07
N LEU A 134 10.26 6.99 -0.33
CA LEU A 134 11.70 7.24 -0.30
C LEU A 134 12.11 8.34 -1.30
N GLY A 135 11.46 8.39 -2.46
CA GLY A 135 11.67 9.41 -3.48
C GLY A 135 11.26 10.80 -2.98
N PHE A 136 10.12 10.90 -2.31
CA PHE A 136 9.62 12.13 -1.71
C PHE A 136 10.58 12.66 -0.65
N LEU A 137 10.99 11.82 0.31
CA LEU A 137 11.92 12.21 1.39
C LEU A 137 13.26 12.70 0.82
N LYS A 138 13.86 11.94 -0.11
CA LYS A 138 15.12 12.36 -0.76
C LYS A 138 14.95 13.64 -1.59
N GLY A 139 13.78 13.82 -2.21
CA GLY A 139 13.45 15.03 -2.96
C GLY A 139 13.36 16.25 -2.06
N GLU A 140 12.68 16.12 -0.92
CA GLU A 140 12.54 17.17 0.09
C GLU A 140 13.90 17.56 0.68
N GLU A 141 14.71 16.59 1.11
CA GLU A 141 16.06 16.84 1.65
C GLU A 141 16.95 17.59 0.63
N ARG A 142 16.94 17.15 -0.63
CA ARG A 142 17.68 17.82 -1.72
C ARG A 142 17.15 19.23 -1.98
N GLY A 143 15.83 19.42 -1.93
CA GLY A 143 15.19 20.71 -2.11
C GLY A 143 15.61 21.70 -1.03
N VAL A 144 15.56 21.28 0.24
CA VAL A 144 16.02 22.09 1.39
C VAL A 144 17.50 22.43 1.28
N ALA A 145 18.36 21.46 0.96
CA ALA A 145 19.79 21.70 0.79
C ALA A 145 20.08 22.71 -0.33
N LYS A 146 19.40 22.57 -1.48
CA LYS A 146 19.53 23.51 -2.60
C LYS A 146 19.08 24.91 -2.21
N ALA A 147 17.94 25.04 -1.53
CA ALA A 147 17.44 26.34 -1.07
C ALA A 147 18.40 27.02 -0.08
N LYS A 148 19.03 26.26 0.82
CA LYS A 148 20.07 26.78 1.73
C LYS A 148 21.30 27.26 0.96
N ILE A 149 21.80 26.46 0.00
CA ILE A 149 22.92 26.85 -0.87
C ILE A 149 22.60 28.15 -1.61
N ASP A 150 21.44 28.24 -2.26
CA ASP A 150 21.01 29.43 -3.00
C ASP A 150 20.91 30.65 -2.05
N SER A 151 20.38 30.46 -0.83
CA SER A 151 20.29 31.52 0.18
C SER A 151 21.66 32.02 0.66
N ILE A 152 22.64 31.11 0.82
CA ILE A 152 24.02 31.45 1.18
C ILE A 152 24.64 32.29 0.05
N LEU A 153 24.51 31.86 -1.20
CA LEU A 153 25.06 32.58 -2.34
C LEU A 153 24.46 33.98 -2.49
N VAL A 154 23.13 34.10 -2.42
CA VAL A 154 22.44 35.41 -2.45
C VAL A 154 22.91 36.30 -1.30
N THR A 155 23.11 35.74 -0.10
CA THR A 155 23.60 36.51 1.06
C THR A 155 25.02 37.01 0.83
N LEU A 156 25.92 36.16 0.32
CA LEU A 156 27.29 36.54 0.02
C LEU A 156 27.35 37.60 -1.07
N GLU A 157 26.57 37.43 -2.15
CA GLU A 157 26.45 38.41 -3.23
C GLU A 157 25.94 39.75 -2.73
N THR A 158 24.93 39.74 -1.87
CA THR A 158 24.32 40.95 -1.31
C THR A 158 25.28 41.70 -0.40
N ARG A 159 26.09 40.99 0.41
CA ARG A 159 26.99 41.62 1.39
C ARG A 159 28.33 42.06 0.78
N PHE A 160 28.86 41.29 -0.16
CA PHE A 160 30.24 41.45 -0.63
C PHE A 160 30.36 41.74 -2.13
N GLY A 161 29.24 41.78 -2.86
CA GLY A 161 29.23 41.90 -4.32
C GLY A 161 29.51 40.55 -4.99
N SER A 162 29.96 40.56 -6.25
CA SER A 162 30.15 39.33 -7.05
C SER A 162 30.97 38.28 -6.29
N VAL A 163 30.39 37.08 -6.11
CA VAL A 163 31.08 35.95 -5.48
C VAL A 163 31.99 35.28 -6.51
N PRO A 164 33.26 34.97 -6.19
CA PRO A 164 34.14 34.23 -7.10
C PRO A 164 33.63 32.81 -7.35
N SER A 165 33.77 32.31 -8.58
CA SER A 165 33.29 30.99 -9.02
C SER A 165 33.79 29.82 -8.16
N ASP A 166 35.01 29.92 -7.63
CA ASP A 166 35.60 28.89 -6.79
C ASP A 166 34.87 28.77 -5.44
N MET A 167 34.45 29.90 -4.87
CA MET A 167 33.67 29.93 -3.64
C MET A 167 32.23 29.46 -3.87
N GLU A 168 31.61 29.84 -4.99
CA GLU A 168 30.28 29.31 -5.34
C GLU A 168 30.30 27.79 -5.45
N ALA A 169 31.32 27.24 -6.11
CA ALA A 169 31.52 25.81 -6.22
C ALA A 169 31.74 25.14 -4.86
N GLN A 170 32.43 25.83 -3.93
CA GLN A 170 32.66 25.36 -2.58
C GLN A 170 31.36 25.32 -1.75
N VAL A 171 30.49 26.34 -1.83
CA VAL A 171 29.16 26.32 -1.19
C VAL A 171 28.32 25.16 -1.75
N ARG A 172 28.27 25.02 -3.08
CA ARG A 172 27.46 23.98 -3.76
C ARG A 172 27.89 22.55 -3.42
N ARG A 173 29.17 22.34 -3.10
CA ARG A 173 29.72 21.02 -2.71
C ARG A 173 29.77 20.80 -1.21
N SER A 174 29.38 21.79 -0.41
CA SER A 174 29.38 21.66 1.05
C SER A 174 28.37 20.61 1.49
N ALA A 175 28.73 19.81 2.50
CA ALA A 175 27.83 18.83 3.07
C ALA A 175 26.60 19.52 3.67
N THR A 176 25.41 18.92 3.55
CA THR A 176 24.14 19.49 4.01
C THR A 176 24.17 19.90 5.48
N GLU A 177 24.88 19.13 6.31
CA GLU A 177 25.08 19.37 7.74
C GLU A 177 25.84 20.66 8.05
N LEU A 178 26.73 21.09 7.13
CA LEU A 178 27.55 22.29 7.30
C LEU A 178 26.86 23.56 6.77
N LEU A 179 25.77 23.42 6.01
CA LEU A 179 25.11 24.55 5.35
C LEU A 179 24.54 25.56 6.34
N ASP A 180 24.05 25.12 7.50
CA ASP A 180 23.48 26.03 8.51
C ASP A 180 24.56 26.91 9.15
N ASP A 181 25.71 26.33 9.47
CA ASP A 181 26.82 27.10 10.03
C ASP A 181 27.48 27.98 8.96
N LEU A 182 27.57 27.49 7.73
CA LEU A 182 28.02 28.30 6.59
C LEU A 182 27.09 29.50 6.36
N PHE A 183 25.77 29.31 6.47
CA PHE A 183 24.79 30.39 6.36
C PHE A 183 24.93 31.41 7.49
N LYS A 184 25.07 30.97 8.74
CA LYS A 184 25.35 31.88 9.87
C LYS A 184 26.62 32.69 9.62
N ARG A 185 27.68 32.06 9.12
CA ARG A 185 28.95 32.75 8.83
C ARG A 185 28.80 33.74 7.68
N ALA A 186 28.09 33.38 6.63
CA ALA A 186 27.78 34.30 5.53
C ALA A 186 27.10 35.59 6.01
N LEU A 187 26.34 35.53 7.11
CA LEU A 187 25.71 36.70 7.74
C LEU A 187 26.64 37.49 8.67
N THR A 188 27.60 36.86 9.36
CA THR A 188 28.34 37.49 10.47
C THR A 188 29.75 37.93 10.13
N VAL A 189 30.44 37.26 9.20
CA VAL A 189 31.86 37.53 8.96
C VAL A 189 32.08 38.89 8.27
N ALA A 190 33.25 39.50 8.50
CA ALA A 190 33.59 40.83 7.98
C ALA A 190 34.08 40.82 6.51
N SER A 191 34.53 39.67 6.01
CA SER A 191 35.02 39.51 4.63
C SER A 191 34.71 38.13 4.08
N LEU A 192 34.69 38.01 2.75
CA LEU A 192 34.36 36.78 2.02
C LEU A 192 35.32 35.62 2.34
N GLU A 193 36.59 35.89 2.55
CA GLU A 193 37.65 34.90 2.87
C GLU A 193 37.40 34.19 4.20
N LEU A 194 36.73 34.86 5.14
CA LEU A 194 36.45 34.32 6.47
C LEU A 194 35.20 33.42 6.51
N VAL A 195 34.51 33.22 5.38
CA VAL A 195 33.29 32.38 5.31
C VAL A 195 33.62 30.89 5.40
N PHE A 196 34.83 30.47 5.01
CA PHE A 196 35.24 29.06 4.99
C PHE A 196 36.38 28.70 5.95
N THR A 197 37.05 29.67 6.57
CA THR A 197 38.09 29.43 7.59
C THR A 197 37.48 28.89 8.88
N SER A 198 37.51 27.58 9.13
CA SER A 198 37.05 27.00 10.38
C SER A 198 37.65 27.77 11.55
N ASP A 199 36.82 28.34 12.43
CA ASP A 199 37.30 28.99 13.65
C ASP A 199 37.80 27.86 14.56
N ASN A 200 39.07 27.50 14.39
CA ASN A 200 39.75 26.49 15.18
C ASN A 200 40.04 27.10 16.56
N ARG A 201 39.00 27.26 17.38
CA ARG A 201 39.13 27.68 18.77
C ARG A 201 39.05 26.45 19.66
N HIS A 202 40.25 26.06 20.11
CA HIS A 202 40.54 25.18 21.24
C HIS A 202 39.75 25.53 22.50
#